data_AF-A0A1Q7ZHK5-F1
#
_entry.id   AF-A0A1Q7ZHK5-F1
#
_cell.length_a   1.000
_cell.length_b   1.000
_cell.length_c   1.000
_cell.angle_alpha   90.00
_cell.angle_beta   90.00
_cell.angle_gamma   90.00
#
_symmetry.space_group_name_H-M   'P 1'
#
loop_
_entity.id
_entity.type
_entity.pdbx_description
1 polymer ?
#
loop_
_entity_poly.entity_id
_entity_poly.type
_entity_poly.pdbx_seq_one_letter_code
_entity_poly.pdbx_strand_id
1 'polypeptide(L)'
;MRGYSLMRIAGIRVLIDPSWLFIFFMVVWSLATGYFPETEPPVRGPWAWILGVVAALLLFASVLVHELSHAVLARRAGIAVAPRPRCGSRPPARSRASAWRRSSSC
;
A
#
# COMPACT_ATOMS: atom_id res chain seq x y z
N MET A 1 14.79 2.43 -5.99
CA MET A 1 14.80 3.89 -5.77
C MET A 1 15.18 4.09 -4.31
N ARG A 2 16.19 4.93 -4.02
CA ARG A 2 16.81 5.03 -2.69
C ARG A 2 15.89 5.84 -1.77
N GLY A 3 15.33 5.20 -0.73
CA GLY A 3 14.57 5.88 0.31
C GLY A 3 15.53 6.68 1.19
N TYR A 4 15.46 8.02 1.12
CA TYR A 4 16.23 8.89 1.99
C TYR A 4 15.50 8.99 3.35
N SER A 5 16.15 8.57 4.44
CA SER A 5 15.58 8.71 5.80
C SER A 5 15.75 10.15 6.27
N LEU A 6 14.67 10.95 6.27
CA LEU A 6 14.77 12.36 6.67
C LEU A 6 14.09 12.72 8.00
N MET A 7 13.41 11.82 8.71
CA MET A 7 12.88 12.21 10.03
C MET A 7 12.64 11.02 10.96
N ARG A 8 13.18 11.12 12.18
CA ARG A 8 12.90 10.22 13.31
C ARG A 8 11.92 10.94 14.23
N ILE A 9 10.63 10.66 14.09
CA ILE A 9 9.61 11.10 15.04
C ILE A 9 9.28 9.90 15.95
N ALA A 10 9.39 10.08 17.27
CA ALA A 10 8.96 9.13 18.30
C ALA A 10 9.61 7.72 18.29
N GLY A 11 10.85 7.57 17.82
CA GLY A 11 11.62 6.32 17.94
C GLY A 11 11.27 5.23 16.92
N ILE A 12 10.27 5.44 16.06
CA ILE A 12 9.93 4.56 14.94
C ILE A 12 10.61 5.13 13.68
N ARG A 13 11.39 4.32 12.95
CA ARG A 13 11.94 4.70 11.65
C ARG A 13 10.78 4.74 10.64
N VAL A 14 10.03 5.83 10.61
CA VAL A 14 9.04 6.07 9.57
C VAL A 14 9.82 6.42 8.31
N LEU A 15 10.02 5.44 7.43
CA LEU A 15 10.54 5.64 6.09
C LEU A 15 9.42 6.32 5.29
N ILE A 16 9.28 7.64 5.45
CA ILE A 16 8.33 8.42 4.66
C ILE A 16 8.95 8.58 3.28
N ASP A 17 8.54 7.74 2.33
CA ASP A 17 8.85 8.00 0.93
C ASP A 17 8.28 9.38 0.57
N PRO A 18 9.08 10.30 -0.01
CA PRO A 18 8.62 11.65 -0.33
C PRO A 18 7.42 11.64 -1.29
N SER A 19 7.24 10.57 -2.06
CA SER A 19 6.04 10.33 -2.87
C SER A 19 4.76 10.23 -2.03
N TRP A 20 4.82 9.67 -0.83
CA TRP A 20 3.65 9.52 0.03
C TRP A 20 3.15 10.87 0.56
N LEU A 21 4.06 11.74 1.02
CA LEU A 21 3.70 13.10 1.43
C LEU A 21 3.16 13.92 0.26
N PHE A 22 3.75 13.74 -0.92
CA PHE A 22 3.27 14.41 -2.13
C PHE A 22 1.83 14.01 -2.47
N ILE A 23 1.52 12.71 -2.47
CA ILE A 23 0.17 12.21 -2.71
C ILE A 23 -0.79 12.70 -1.61
N PHE A 24 -0.39 12.60 -0.35
CA PHE A 24 -1.20 13.08 0.77
C PHE A 24 -1.56 14.56 0.61
N PHE A 25 -0.57 15.41 0.30
CA PHE A 25 -0.78 16.83 0.06
C PHE A 25 -1.72 17.07 -1.14
N MET A 26 -1.55 16.32 -2.23
CA MET A 26 -2.40 16.45 -3.42
C MET A 26 -3.88 16.11 -3.12
N VAL A 27 -4.11 15.08 -2.29
CA VAL A 27 -5.45 14.71 -1.83
C VAL A 27 -6.04 15.83 -0.95
N VAL A 28 -5.30 16.30 0.05
CA VAL A 28 -5.77 17.40 0.93
C VAL A 28 -6.09 18.66 0.12
N TRP A 29 -5.19 19.05 -0.80
CA TRP A 29 -5.40 20.19 -1.70
C TRP A 29 -6.68 20.01 -2.52
N SER A 30 -6.84 18.85 -3.16
CA SER A 30 -8.00 18.55 -4.00
C SER A 30 -9.32 18.62 -3.20
N LEU A 31 -9.34 18.15 -1.95
CA LEU A 31 -10.52 18.24 -1.11
C LEU A 31 -10.78 19.68 -0.64
N ALA A 32 -9.74 20.37 -0.18
CA ALA A 32 -9.84 21.71 0.38
C ALA A 32 -10.24 22.77 -0.66
N THR A 33 -9.76 22.65 -1.90
CA THR A 33 -10.03 23.64 -2.97
C THR A 33 -11.08 23.19 -3.96
N GLY A 34 -11.29 21.88 -4.13
CA GLY A 34 -12.19 21.34 -5.15
C GLY A 34 -13.50 20.80 -4.60
N TYR A 35 -13.46 20.07 -3.47
CA TYR A 35 -14.66 19.40 -2.95
C TYR A 35 -15.42 20.27 -1.95
N PHE A 36 -14.78 20.69 -0.85
CA PHE A 36 -15.45 21.43 0.24
C PHE A 36 -16.03 22.80 -0.14
N PRO A 37 -15.46 23.56 -1.08
CA PRO A 37 -16.08 24.81 -1.54
C PRO A 37 -17.34 24.61 -2.38
N GLU A 38 -17.50 23.42 -2.98
CA GLU A 38 -18.62 23.05 -3.86
C GLU A 38 -19.71 22.27 -3.11
N THR A 39 -19.51 21.92 -1.84
CA THR A 39 -20.55 21.30 -1.02
C THR A 39 -21.60 22.33 -0.60
N GLU A 40 -22.83 21.88 -0.36
CA GLU A 40 -23.90 22.72 0.21
C GLU A 40 -24.19 22.26 1.65
N PRO A 41 -23.91 23.08 2.69
CA PRO A 41 -23.32 24.42 2.65
C PRO A 41 -21.80 24.41 2.38
N PRO A 42 -21.27 25.48 1.74
CA PRO A 42 -19.86 25.54 1.36
C PRO A 42 -18.97 25.74 2.57
N VAL A 43 -17.95 24.88 2.70
CA VAL A 43 -16.93 25.03 3.74
C VAL A 43 -15.72 25.72 3.14
N ARG A 44 -15.38 26.91 3.67
CA ARG A 44 -14.32 27.77 3.14
C ARG A 44 -13.28 28.11 4.21
N GLY A 45 -12.11 28.56 3.75
CA GLY A 45 -11.05 29.04 4.62
C GLY A 45 -10.37 27.90 5.41
N PRO A 46 -9.88 28.17 6.64
CA PRO A 46 -9.10 27.19 7.42
C PRO A 46 -9.83 25.88 7.69
N TRP A 47 -11.16 25.91 7.77
CA TRP A 47 -11.98 24.72 8.04
C TRP A 47 -11.96 23.71 6.91
N ALA A 48 -11.91 24.15 5.65
CA ALA A 48 -11.79 23.27 4.50
C ALA A 48 -10.46 22.49 4.52
N TRP A 49 -9.38 23.12 4.96
CA TRP A 49 -8.06 22.49 5.10
C TRP A 49 -8.01 21.47 6.22
N ILE A 50 -8.59 21.79 7.38
CA ILE A 50 -8.63 20.87 8.52
C ILE A 50 -9.47 19.64 8.19
N LEU A 51 -10.65 19.84 7.60
CA LEU A 51 -11.47 18.73 7.12
C LEU A 51 -10.77 17.94 6.01
N GLY A 52 -10.02 18.60 5.13
CA GLY A 52 -9.20 17.94 4.10
C GLY A 52 -8.15 17.01 4.67
N VAL A 53 -7.41 17.48 5.69
CA VAL A 53 -6.42 16.66 6.40
C VAL A 53 -7.09 15.48 7.09
N VAL A 54 -8.18 15.72 7.81
CA VAL A 54 -8.93 14.66 8.51
C VAL A 54 -9.46 13.62 7.51
N ALA A 55 -10.14 14.07 6.45
CA ALA A 55 -10.68 13.19 5.42
C ALA A 55 -9.60 12.39 4.70
N ALA A 56 -8.46 13.01 4.37
CA ALA A 56 -7.31 12.31 3.79
C ALA A 56 -6.80 11.22 4.76
N LEU A 57 -6.62 11.53 6.05
CA LEU A 57 -6.21 10.54 7.05
C LEU A 57 -7.19 9.36 7.15
N LEU A 58 -8.50 9.63 7.16
CA LEU A 58 -9.54 8.60 7.17
C LEU A 58 -9.49 7.75 5.89
N LEU A 59 -9.27 8.37 4.73
CA LEU A 59 -9.16 7.67 3.45
C LEU A 59 -7.96 6.72 3.44
N PHE A 60 -6.79 7.18 3.87
CA PHE A 60 -5.61 6.32 3.98
C PHE A 60 -5.80 5.19 4.99
N ALA A 61 -6.44 5.48 6.14
CA ALA A 61 -6.77 4.45 7.13
C ALA A 61 -7.72 3.39 6.54
N SER A 62 -8.73 3.82 5.78
CA SER A 62 -9.67 2.91 5.10
C SER A 62 -8.96 2.00 4.10
N VAL A 63 -8.09 2.57 3.26
CA VAL A 63 -7.30 1.78 2.30
C VAL A 63 -6.38 0.78 3.01
N LEU A 64 -5.73 1.17 4.11
CA LEU A 64 -4.91 0.24 4.89
C LEU A 64 -5.74 -0.93 5.44
N VAL A 65 -6.92 -0.64 5.97
CA VAL A 65 -7.86 -1.66 6.46
C VAL A 65 -8.38 -2.53 5.30
N HIS A 66 -8.62 -1.95 4.13
CA HIS A 66 -9.04 -2.67 2.92
C HIS A 66 -8.00 -3.72 2.50
N GLU A 67 -6.72 -3.32 2.40
CA GLU A 67 -5.63 -4.22 2.05
C GLU A 67 -5.37 -5.27 3.14
N LEU A 68 -5.49 -4.89 4.42
CA LEU A 68 -5.39 -5.83 5.53
C LEU A 68 -6.50 -6.88 5.47
N SER A 69 -7.71 -6.48 5.09
CA SER A 69 -8.84 -7.40 4.96
C SER A 69 -8.58 -8.46 3.90
N HIS A 70 -7.98 -8.09 2.76
CA HIS A 70 -7.54 -9.04 1.73
C HIS A 70 -6.49 -10.01 2.27
N ALA A 71 -5.50 -9.53 3.02
CA ALA A 71 -4.48 -10.37 3.61
C ALA A 71 -5.05 -11.33 4.68
N VAL A 72 -5.96 -10.86 5.53
CA VAL A 72 -6.64 -11.67 6.55
C VAL A 72 -7.53 -12.72 5.89
N LEU A 73 -8.28 -12.35 4.84
CA LEU A 73 -9.10 -13.28 4.08
C LEU A 73 -8.24 -14.35 3.40
N ALA A 74 -7.12 -13.98 2.78
CA ALA A 74 -6.18 -14.93 2.17
C ALA A 74 -5.60 -15.90 3.21
N ARG A 75 -5.23 -15.40 4.40
CA ARG A 75 -4.75 -16.24 5.51
C ARG A 75 -5.82 -17.20 6.03
N ARG A 76 -7.08 -16.74 6.15
CA ARG A 76 -8.21 -17.58 6.61
C ARG A 76 -8.65 -18.59 5.55
N ALA A 77 -8.53 -18.26 4.27
CA ALA A 77 -8.81 -19.15 3.15
C ALA A 77 -7.70 -20.20 2.92
N GLY A 78 -6.63 -20.20 3.73
CA GLY A 78 -5.51 -21.14 3.61
C GLY A 78 -4.63 -20.88 2.39
N ILE A 79 -4.85 -19.80 1.64
CA ILE A 79 -4.03 -19.40 0.51
C ILE A 79 -2.90 -18.56 1.07
N ALA A 80 -1.86 -19.23 1.56
CA ALA A 80 -0.58 -18.58 1.79
C ALA A 80 -0.13 -18.02 0.44
N VAL A 81 -0.09 -16.69 0.32
CA VAL A 81 0.60 -16.02 -0.80
C VAL A 81 2.09 -16.28 -0.60
N ALA A 82 2.50 -17.49 -0.93
CA ALA A 82 3.89 -17.87 -0.95
C ALA A 82 4.58 -16.98 -2.00
N PRO A 83 5.73 -16.37 -1.66
CA PRO A 83 6.57 -15.74 -2.67
C PRO A 83 6.73 -16.71 -3.83
N ARG A 84 6.46 -16.26 -5.06
CA ARG A 84 6.69 -17.09 -6.25
C ARG A 84 8.10 -17.69 -6.12
N PRO A 85 8.26 -19.02 -6.13
CA PRO A 85 9.57 -19.62 -6.05
C PRO A 85 10.43 -19.02 -7.15
N ARG A 86 11.57 -18.43 -6.79
CA ARG A 86 12.55 -17.99 -7.79
C ARG A 86 13.03 -19.25 -8.51
N CYS A 87 12.59 -19.44 -9.75
CA CYS A 87 13.15 -20.42 -10.65
C CYS A 87 14.62 -20.02 -10.87
N GLY A 88 15.53 -20.67 -10.14
CA GLY A 88 16.91 -20.20 -10.08
C GLY A 88 17.82 -20.96 -9.13
N SER A 89 17.66 -22.27 -9.00
CA SER A 89 18.74 -23.14 -8.50
C SER A 89 18.72 -24.42 -9.32
N ARG A 90 19.72 -24.57 -10.21
CA ARG A 90 19.98 -25.82 -10.93
C ARG A 90 20.04 -26.97 -9.92
N PRO A 91 19.23 -28.03 -10.04
CA PRO A 91 19.44 -29.22 -9.23
C PRO A 91 20.77 -29.88 -9.63
N PRO A 92 21.58 -30.39 -8.68
CA PRO A 92 22.72 -31.22 -9.01
C PRO A 92 22.23 -32.49 -9.73
N ALA A 93 22.87 -32.80 -10.85
CA ALA A 93 22.52 -33.92 -11.71
C ALA A 93 22.61 -35.24 -10.94
N ARG A 94 21.46 -35.84 -10.60
CA ARG A 94 21.38 -37.27 -10.27
C ARG A 94 20.25 -37.94 -11.04
N SER A 95 20.59 -39.17 -11.40
CA SER A 95 20.06 -40.05 -12.43
C SER A 95 18.57 -40.39 -12.34
N ARG A 96 17.95 -40.40 -13.52
CA ARG A 96 16.92 -41.33 -14.04
C ARG A 96 15.82 -41.79 -13.06
N ALA A 97 14.58 -41.40 -13.36
CA ALA A 97 13.52 -42.30 -13.85
C ALA A 97 12.14 -41.78 -13.44
N SER A 98 11.24 -41.73 -14.42
CA SER A 98 9.78 -41.90 -14.28
C SER A 98 9.10 -41.15 -13.13
N ALA A 99 8.68 -39.90 -13.39
CA ALA A 99 7.43 -39.39 -12.82
C ALA A 99 7.04 -38.11 -13.57
N TRP A 100 5.92 -38.20 -14.30
CA TRP A 100 5.19 -37.07 -14.84
C TRP A 100 5.07 -35.93 -13.81
N ARG A 101 5.92 -34.91 -13.92
CA ARG A 101 5.84 -33.70 -13.11
C ARG A 101 5.53 -32.53 -14.03
N ARG A 102 4.22 -32.27 -14.11
CA ARG A 102 3.54 -31.06 -14.61
C ARG A 102 4.50 -29.98 -15.09
N SER A 103 4.57 -29.83 -16.42
CA SER A 103 5.00 -28.63 -17.10
C SER A 103 4.00 -27.51 -16.81
N SER A 104 4.07 -26.92 -15.63
CA SER A 104 3.67 -25.53 -15.46
C SER A 104 4.89 -24.71 -15.87
N SER A 105 4.96 -24.48 -17.18
CA SER A 105 5.90 -23.57 -17.82
C SER A 105 5.93 -22.23 -17.09
N CYS A 106 7.13 -21.70 -16.90
CA CYS A 106 7.31 -20.27 -16.71
C CYS A 106 6.78 -19.50 -17.93
#